data_AF-A0A3R9IW93-F1
#
_entry.id   AF-A0A3R9IW93-F1
#
_cell.length_a   1.000
_cell.length_b   1.000
_cell.length_c   1.000
_cell.angle_alpha   90.00
_cell.angle_beta   90.00
_cell.angle_gamma   90.00
#
_symmetry.space_group_name_H-M   'P 1'
#
loop_
_entity.id
_entity.type
_entity.pdbx_description
1 polymer ?
#
loop_
_entity_poly.entity_id
_entity_poly.type
_entity_poly.pdbx_seq_one_letter_code
_entity_poly.pdbx_strand_id
1 'polypeptide(L)'
;MVSLEKERLELLSDIHKLGYESLRYSIFNDHGPREWETRIEYNPELEVYEVYSTMDRASTNGKDSYQTFQEARIRFIEILKNVVFINRYYVDEGIGAEYSSPLWDKIEADIENIKCIVEQEIKKRHFESLHYVLFDENKNLPWAFHLFYRDGKFMINGRDDRSYVMGNTIEFTSFEDAKIAFLERLEHFVKSNQFKVKIGKKPYYSSSLWDDATE
;
A
#
# COMPACT_ATOMS: atom_id res chain seq x y z
N MET A 1 -8.82 17.31 -33.14
CA MET A 1 -9.13 17.93 -31.84
C MET A 1 -8.45 17.10 -30.78
N VAL A 2 -7.36 17.59 -30.19
CA VAL A 2 -6.71 16.96 -29.03
C VAL A 2 -7.75 16.92 -27.92
N SER A 3 -8.12 15.73 -27.46
CA SER A 3 -9.00 15.62 -26.30
C SER A 3 -8.11 15.63 -25.06
N LEU A 4 -7.79 16.82 -24.56
CA LEU A 4 -7.01 17.00 -23.31
C LEU A 4 -7.63 16.22 -22.15
N GLU A 5 -8.95 15.98 -22.18
CA GLU A 5 -9.62 15.14 -21.18
C GLU A 5 -9.23 13.67 -21.29
N LYS A 6 -9.12 13.14 -22.52
CA LYS A 6 -8.64 11.76 -22.72
C LYS A 6 -7.21 11.63 -22.24
N GLU A 7 -6.36 12.59 -22.55
CA GLU A 7 -4.96 12.63 -22.14
C GLU A 7 -4.80 12.74 -20.62
N ARG A 8 -5.65 13.54 -19.96
CA ARG A 8 -5.74 13.61 -18.50
C ARG A 8 -6.08 12.26 -17.90
N LEU A 9 -7.09 11.56 -18.44
CA LEU A 9 -7.48 10.23 -17.96
C LEU A 9 -6.36 9.20 -18.16
N GLU A 10 -5.60 9.28 -19.26
CA GLU A 10 -4.43 8.42 -19.50
C GLU A 10 -3.35 8.64 -18.41
N LEU A 11 -3.02 9.90 -18.09
CA LEU A 11 -2.07 10.23 -17.02
C LEU A 11 -2.55 9.76 -15.64
N LEU A 12 -3.81 10.02 -15.29
CA LEU A 12 -4.40 9.56 -14.03
C LEU A 12 -4.36 8.03 -13.92
N SER A 13 -4.58 7.31 -15.02
CA SER A 13 -4.46 5.86 -15.05
C SER A 13 -3.04 5.38 -14.76
N ASP A 14 -2.01 6.06 -15.27
CA ASP A 14 -0.62 5.70 -14.99
C ASP A 14 -0.24 5.99 -13.54
N ILE A 15 -0.63 7.15 -13.02
CA ILE A 15 -0.39 7.54 -11.62
C ILE A 15 -1.00 6.50 -10.68
N HIS A 16 -2.24 6.08 -10.95
CA HIS A 16 -2.92 5.05 -10.15
C HIS A 16 -2.21 3.70 -10.24
N LYS A 17 -1.80 3.26 -11.43
CA LYS A 17 -1.04 2.00 -11.60
C LYS A 17 0.30 2.02 -10.87
N LEU A 18 0.90 3.20 -10.70
CA LEU A 18 2.15 3.39 -9.98
C LEU A 18 1.96 3.61 -8.47
N GLY A 19 0.73 3.84 -8.00
CA GLY A 19 0.45 4.18 -6.60
C GLY A 19 0.94 5.59 -6.21
N TYR A 20 0.98 6.53 -7.17
CA TYR A 20 1.58 7.86 -7.00
C TYR A 20 0.56 8.96 -6.65
N GLU A 21 -0.63 8.60 -6.18
CA GLU A 21 -1.73 9.53 -5.91
C GLU A 21 -1.42 10.54 -4.80
N SER A 22 -0.47 10.22 -3.92
CA SER A 22 -0.01 11.11 -2.85
C SER A 22 1.06 12.12 -3.31
N LEU A 23 1.56 12.02 -4.55
CA LEU A 23 2.50 13.00 -5.07
C LEU A 23 1.79 14.32 -5.38
N ARG A 24 2.53 15.43 -5.29
CA ARG A 24 2.05 16.74 -5.73
C ARG A 24 2.22 16.85 -7.24
N TYR A 25 1.11 16.82 -7.95
CA TYR A 25 1.10 17.03 -9.39
C TYR A 25 -0.13 17.79 -9.86
N SER A 26 -0.04 18.37 -11.06
CA SER A 26 -1.19 18.96 -11.75
C SER A 26 -1.17 18.63 -13.24
N ILE A 27 -2.35 18.45 -13.84
CA ILE A 27 -2.50 18.09 -15.26
C ILE A 27 -3.37 19.14 -15.96
N PHE A 28 -2.76 19.89 -16.88
CA PHE A 28 -3.41 20.92 -17.69
C PHE A 28 -4.11 22.01 -16.86
N ASN A 29 -3.35 22.64 -15.95
CA ASN A 29 -3.75 23.83 -15.19
C ASN A 29 -4.94 23.64 -14.22
N ASP A 30 -5.03 22.48 -13.57
CA ASP A 30 -6.08 22.21 -12.58
C ASP A 30 -6.13 23.26 -11.43
N HIS A 31 -4.97 23.83 -11.07
CA HIS A 31 -4.85 24.92 -10.12
C HIS A 31 -3.51 25.68 -10.28
N GLY A 32 -3.36 26.77 -9.52
CA GLY A 32 -2.12 27.55 -9.47
C GLY A 32 -0.94 26.74 -8.89
N PRO A 33 0.32 27.05 -9.28
CA PRO A 33 1.49 26.27 -8.87
C PRO A 33 1.67 26.18 -7.35
N ARG A 34 1.96 24.98 -6.86
CA ARG A 34 2.31 24.74 -5.44
C ARG A 34 3.81 24.53 -5.30
N GLU A 35 4.33 24.52 -4.07
CA GLU A 35 5.70 24.12 -3.80
C GLU A 35 5.89 22.62 -4.05
N TRP A 36 7.02 22.25 -4.65
CA TRP A 36 7.43 20.86 -4.87
C TRP A 36 6.40 20.04 -5.66
N GLU A 37 5.90 20.59 -6.76
CA GLU A 37 4.85 20.02 -7.61
C GLU A 37 5.37 19.72 -9.01
N THR A 38 5.03 18.55 -9.56
CA THR A 38 5.29 18.21 -10.97
C THR A 38 4.09 18.54 -11.84
N ARG A 39 4.31 19.28 -12.93
CA ARG A 39 3.23 19.83 -13.77
C ARG A 39 3.42 19.41 -15.21
N ILE A 40 2.30 19.13 -15.87
CA ILE A 40 2.20 19.00 -17.33
C ILE A 40 1.09 19.93 -17.82
N GLU A 41 1.43 20.84 -18.74
CA GLU A 41 0.54 21.87 -19.26
C GLU A 41 0.54 21.83 -20.79
N TYR A 42 -0.56 22.26 -21.41
CA TYR A 42 -0.61 22.48 -22.86
C TYR A 42 -0.62 23.99 -23.10
N ASN A 43 0.40 24.47 -23.82
CA ASN A 43 0.53 25.87 -24.20
C ASN A 43 -0.13 26.06 -25.58
N PRO A 44 -1.30 26.72 -25.67
CA PRO A 44 -2.02 26.88 -26.92
C PRO A 44 -1.37 27.89 -27.87
N GLU A 45 -0.55 28.82 -27.37
CA GLU A 45 0.11 29.83 -28.20
C GLU A 45 1.29 29.23 -28.98
N LEU A 46 2.01 28.32 -28.33
CA LEU A 46 3.17 27.63 -28.91
C LEU A 46 2.83 26.24 -29.47
N GLU A 47 1.61 25.75 -29.23
CA GLU A 47 1.13 24.40 -29.58
C GLU A 47 2.04 23.27 -29.07
N VAL A 48 2.56 23.42 -27.84
CA VAL A 48 3.44 22.44 -27.19
C VAL A 48 2.93 22.04 -25.81
N TYR A 49 3.34 20.86 -25.38
CA TYR A 49 3.23 20.42 -24.00
C TYR A 49 4.45 20.89 -23.21
N GLU A 50 4.24 21.47 -22.04
CA GLU A 50 5.29 21.89 -21.13
C GLU A 50 5.26 21.02 -19.88
N VAL A 51 6.39 20.42 -19.53
CA VAL A 51 6.55 19.58 -18.33
C VAL A 51 7.63 20.17 -17.45
N TYR A 52 7.33 20.35 -16.17
CA TYR A 52 8.26 20.99 -15.24
C TYR A 52 7.94 20.67 -13.78
N SER A 53 8.89 20.93 -12.89
CA SER A 53 8.66 20.89 -11.45
C SER A 53 8.80 22.29 -10.86
N THR A 54 8.04 22.55 -9.81
CA THR A 54 8.24 23.69 -8.94
C THR A 54 9.10 23.31 -7.75
N MET A 55 9.71 24.31 -7.11
CA MET A 55 10.53 24.19 -5.91
C MET A 55 9.98 25.08 -4.79
N ASP A 56 10.81 25.42 -3.81
CA ASP A 56 10.46 26.38 -2.76
C ASP A 56 9.81 27.64 -3.32
N ARG A 57 8.75 28.10 -2.64
CA ARG A 57 7.92 29.25 -3.01
C ARG A 57 7.29 29.14 -4.41
N ALA A 58 7.07 27.90 -4.86
CA ALA A 58 6.53 27.53 -6.16
C ALA A 58 7.35 28.09 -7.35
N SER A 59 8.65 28.30 -7.13
CA SER A 59 9.58 28.76 -8.18
C SER A 59 9.85 27.66 -9.20
N THR A 60 10.21 28.03 -10.44
CA THR A 60 10.51 27.09 -11.53
C THR A 60 11.91 27.34 -12.09
N ASN A 61 12.62 26.28 -12.51
CA ASN A 61 13.95 26.39 -13.14
C ASN A 61 13.92 26.02 -14.63
N GLY A 62 12.91 26.55 -15.34
CA GLY A 62 12.65 26.22 -16.73
C GLY A 62 11.58 25.15 -16.91
N LYS A 63 11.26 24.88 -18.19
CA LYS A 63 10.23 23.94 -18.61
C LYS A 63 10.75 23.12 -19.79
N ASP A 64 10.50 21.81 -19.77
CA ASP A 64 10.77 20.94 -20.91
C ASP A 64 9.56 21.01 -21.88
N SER A 65 9.80 21.36 -23.14
CA SER A 65 8.74 21.51 -24.14
C SER A 65 8.74 20.36 -25.15
N TYR A 66 7.56 19.83 -25.44
CA TYR A 66 7.37 18.67 -26.31
C TYR A 66 6.26 18.92 -27.33
N GLN A 67 6.45 18.41 -28.55
CA GLN A 67 5.45 18.53 -29.63
C GLN A 67 4.32 17.51 -29.47
N THR A 68 4.60 16.37 -28.84
CA THR A 68 3.61 15.30 -28.69
C THR A 68 3.28 15.03 -27.23
N PHE A 69 2.01 14.67 -26.99
CA PHE A 69 1.55 14.26 -25.67
C PHE A 69 2.34 13.05 -25.13
N GLN A 70 2.70 12.09 -25.98
CA GLN A 70 3.40 10.89 -25.52
C GLN A 70 4.81 11.19 -24.99
N GLU A 71 5.54 12.11 -25.62
CA GLU A 71 6.85 12.55 -25.12
C GLU A 71 6.70 13.28 -23.77
N ALA A 72 5.75 14.20 -23.68
CA ALA A 72 5.46 14.93 -22.45
C ALA A 72 5.01 14.00 -21.32
N ARG A 73 4.15 13.03 -21.61
CA ARG A 73 3.69 12.00 -20.69
C ARG A 73 4.85 11.16 -20.15
N ILE A 74 5.74 10.69 -21.02
CA ILE A 74 6.94 9.94 -20.60
C ILE A 74 7.77 10.78 -19.65
N ARG A 75 8.03 12.05 -20.00
CA ARG A 75 8.81 12.95 -19.16
C ARG A 75 8.14 13.20 -17.80
N PHE A 76 6.85 13.47 -17.80
CA PHE A 76 6.08 13.73 -16.60
C PHE A 76 6.14 12.55 -15.62
N ILE A 77 5.95 11.33 -16.12
CA ILE A 77 6.06 10.11 -15.29
C ILE A 77 7.50 9.87 -14.82
N GLU A 78 8.51 10.16 -15.64
CA GLU A 78 9.92 10.07 -15.25
C GLU A 78 10.23 11.00 -14.07
N ILE A 79 9.76 12.25 -14.13
CA ILE A 79 9.94 13.21 -13.03
C ILE A 79 9.25 12.71 -11.75
N LEU A 80 8.01 12.21 -11.82
CA LEU A 80 7.33 11.65 -10.65
C LEU A 80 8.12 10.50 -10.00
N LYS A 81 8.72 9.61 -10.81
CA LYS A 81 9.60 8.54 -10.30
C LYS A 81 10.83 9.11 -9.60
N ASN A 82 11.43 10.16 -10.16
CA ASN A 82 12.59 10.83 -9.56
C ASN A 82 12.23 11.51 -8.23
N VAL A 83 11.05 12.12 -8.12
CA VAL A 83 10.56 12.71 -6.86
C VAL A 83 10.50 11.64 -5.76
N VAL A 84 9.94 10.47 -6.05
CA VAL A 84 9.89 9.35 -5.09
C VAL A 84 11.31 8.91 -4.72
N PHE A 85 12.19 8.73 -5.71
CA PHE A 85 13.56 8.30 -5.48
C PHE A 85 14.34 9.26 -4.59
N ILE A 86 14.29 10.56 -4.88
CA ILE A 86 15.01 11.61 -4.16
C ILE A 86 14.50 11.74 -2.72
N ASN A 87 13.17 11.77 -2.54
CA ASN A 87 12.61 11.93 -1.20
C ASN A 87 12.85 10.70 -0.31
N ARG A 88 12.87 9.49 -0.87
CA ARG A 88 13.33 8.29 -0.15
C ARG A 88 14.77 8.44 0.30
N TYR A 89 15.65 8.82 -0.62
CA TYR A 89 17.06 9.06 -0.31
C TYR A 89 17.23 10.09 0.82
N TYR A 90 16.51 11.22 0.78
CA TYR A 90 16.57 12.23 1.85
C TYR A 90 16.08 11.71 3.20
N VAL A 91 15.03 10.90 3.23
CA VAL A 91 14.52 10.30 4.47
C VAL A 91 15.51 9.26 5.01
N ASP A 92 16.13 8.47 4.15
CA ASP A 92 17.12 7.47 4.54
C ASP A 92 18.37 8.12 5.15
N GLU A 93 18.85 9.22 4.56
CA GLU A 93 19.98 10.02 5.04
C GLU A 93 19.63 10.96 6.22
N GLY A 94 18.36 11.04 6.63
CA GLY A 94 17.91 11.90 7.73
C GLY A 94 17.90 13.40 7.41
N ILE A 95 17.91 13.76 6.13
CA ILE A 95 17.91 15.15 5.62
C ILE A 95 16.50 15.77 5.69
N GLY A 96 15.46 14.93 5.63
CA GLY A 96 14.05 15.35 5.58
C GLY A 96 13.55 15.51 4.14
N ALA A 97 12.33 15.03 3.89
CA ALA A 97 11.70 15.10 2.57
C ALA A 97 11.24 16.53 2.23
N GLU A 98 11.13 16.81 0.93
CA GLU A 98 10.61 18.07 0.37
C GLU A 98 9.16 18.33 0.81
N TYR A 99 8.38 17.25 0.98
CA TYR A 99 7.08 17.27 1.61
C TYR A 99 6.72 15.90 2.19
N SER A 100 5.68 15.83 3.03
CA SER A 100 5.20 14.56 3.59
C SER A 100 4.44 13.74 2.55
N SER A 101 4.78 12.45 2.42
CA SER A 101 4.06 11.47 1.60
C SER A 101 4.35 10.06 2.11
N PRO A 102 3.35 9.16 2.11
CA PRO A 102 3.54 7.75 2.45
C PRO A 102 4.50 7.01 1.51
N LEU A 103 4.90 7.61 0.39
CA LEU A 103 5.83 6.98 -0.56
C LEU A 103 7.28 6.94 -0.09
N TRP A 104 7.64 7.73 0.91
CA TRP A 104 8.97 7.80 1.52
C TRP A 104 8.95 7.91 3.05
N ASP A 105 7.78 7.99 3.67
CA ASP A 105 7.69 7.80 5.12
C ASP A 105 8.22 6.38 5.48
N LYS A 106 9.09 6.29 6.50
CA LYS A 106 9.77 5.03 6.86
C LYS A 106 8.74 3.97 7.30
N ILE A 107 8.59 2.95 6.46
CA ILE A 107 7.71 1.78 6.63
C ILE A 107 7.87 1.08 8.00
N GLU A 108 9.02 1.19 8.69
CA GLU A 108 9.19 0.59 10.03
C GLU A 108 8.25 1.19 11.07
N ALA A 109 7.99 2.51 11.02
CA ALA A 109 6.98 3.15 11.88
C ALA A 109 5.56 2.74 11.48
N ASP A 110 5.33 2.48 10.19
CA ASP A 110 4.05 2.02 9.66
C ASP A 110 3.75 0.56 10.01
N ILE A 111 4.74 -0.33 10.01
CA ILE A 111 4.54 -1.75 10.37
C ILE A 111 4.10 -1.88 11.82
N GLU A 112 4.74 -1.19 12.77
CA GLU A 112 4.34 -1.28 14.18
C GLU A 112 2.97 -0.64 14.42
N ASN A 113 2.64 0.46 13.74
CA ASN A 113 1.31 1.07 13.80
C ASN A 113 0.23 0.14 13.21
N ILE A 114 0.49 -0.42 12.03
CA ILE A 114 -0.38 -1.39 11.36
C ILE A 114 -0.57 -2.64 12.22
N LYS A 115 0.51 -3.17 12.79
CA LYS A 115 0.47 -4.29 13.73
C LYS A 115 -0.43 -3.97 14.93
N CYS A 116 -0.29 -2.78 15.53
CA CYS A 116 -1.17 -2.32 16.60
C CYS A 116 -2.65 -2.28 16.17
N ILE A 117 -2.95 -1.83 14.96
CA ILE A 117 -4.32 -1.84 14.40
C ILE A 117 -4.87 -3.27 14.32
N VAL A 118 -4.08 -4.23 13.83
CA VAL A 118 -4.51 -5.64 13.74
C VAL A 118 -4.72 -6.22 15.14
N GLU A 119 -3.81 -5.97 16.08
CA GLU A 119 -3.93 -6.42 17.47
C GLU A 119 -5.17 -5.87 18.17
N GLN A 120 -5.53 -4.60 17.92
CA GLN A 120 -6.76 -4.01 18.44
C GLN A 120 -8.02 -4.73 17.89
N GLU A 121 -8.05 -5.07 16.61
CA GLU A 121 -9.17 -5.83 16.03
C GLU A 121 -9.25 -7.27 16.57
N ILE A 122 -8.11 -7.93 16.75
CA ILE A 122 -8.03 -9.25 17.41
C ILE A 122 -8.62 -9.18 18.81
N LYS A 123 -8.22 -8.17 19.60
CA LYS A 123 -8.73 -7.95 20.95
C LYS A 123 -10.23 -7.66 20.98
N LYS A 124 -10.73 -6.83 20.05
CA LYS A 124 -12.18 -6.57 19.92
C LYS A 124 -13.00 -7.83 19.63
N ARG A 125 -12.38 -8.85 19.00
CA ARG A 125 -13.01 -10.14 18.65
C ARG A 125 -12.71 -11.26 19.63
N HIS A 126 -11.95 -10.97 20.68
CA HIS A 126 -11.47 -11.96 21.65
C HIS A 126 -10.61 -13.09 21.02
N PHE A 127 -9.90 -12.79 19.93
CA PHE A 127 -9.09 -13.75 19.19
C PHE A 127 -7.67 -13.95 19.75
N GLU A 128 -7.34 -13.42 20.93
CA GLU A 128 -6.00 -13.44 21.50
C GLU A 128 -5.49 -14.86 21.79
N SER A 129 -6.38 -15.83 21.98
CA SER A 129 -6.02 -17.24 22.20
C SER A 129 -5.72 -18.01 20.91
N LEU A 130 -5.87 -17.39 19.73
CA LEU A 130 -5.52 -18.01 18.46
C LEU A 130 -4.01 -17.91 18.20
N HIS A 131 -3.47 -18.91 17.50
CA HIS A 131 -2.11 -18.84 16.96
C HIS A 131 -2.09 -17.95 15.71
N TYR A 132 -1.41 -16.81 15.81
CA TYR A 132 -1.18 -15.92 14.69
C TYR A 132 0.20 -15.25 14.80
N VAL A 133 0.72 -14.77 13.67
CA VAL A 133 2.00 -14.06 13.60
C VAL A 133 1.83 -12.83 12.72
N LEU A 134 2.25 -11.67 13.24
CA LEU A 134 2.20 -10.39 12.53
C LEU A 134 3.63 -9.94 12.21
N PHE A 135 3.88 -9.70 10.92
CA PHE A 135 5.10 -9.12 10.36
C PHE A 135 6.41 -9.86 10.70
N ASP A 136 6.32 -11.16 10.96
CA ASP A 136 7.47 -12.08 11.06
C ASP A 136 7.17 -13.33 10.20
N GLU A 137 7.70 -13.37 8.98
CA GLU A 137 7.52 -14.51 8.08
C GLU A 137 8.18 -15.79 8.63
N ASN A 138 9.30 -15.63 9.33
CA ASN A 138 10.19 -16.73 9.70
C ASN A 138 9.85 -17.34 11.07
N LYS A 139 8.88 -16.77 11.79
CA LYS A 139 8.43 -17.32 13.07
C LYS A 139 7.94 -18.76 12.90
N ASN A 140 8.58 -19.68 13.60
CA ASN A 140 8.11 -21.05 13.69
C ASN A 140 7.00 -21.13 14.75
N LEU A 141 5.75 -21.01 14.31
CA LEU A 141 4.56 -21.21 15.15
C LEU A 141 3.59 -22.18 14.44
N PRO A 142 3.44 -23.42 14.93
CA PRO A 142 2.53 -24.39 14.35
C PRO A 142 1.06 -23.93 14.35
N TRP A 143 0.32 -24.29 13.30
CA TRP A 143 -1.10 -23.94 13.12
C TRP A 143 -1.41 -22.44 13.06
N ALA A 144 -0.40 -21.58 12.90
CA ALA A 144 -0.59 -20.14 12.87
C ALA A 144 -1.04 -19.62 11.50
N PHE A 145 -1.79 -18.52 11.52
CA PHE A 145 -1.92 -17.66 10.34
C PHE A 145 -0.89 -16.54 10.41
N HIS A 146 -0.15 -16.32 9.33
CA HIS A 146 0.81 -15.24 9.22
C HIS A 146 0.22 -14.13 8.36
N LEU A 147 0.39 -12.89 8.80
CA LEU A 147 0.26 -11.68 7.99
C LEU A 147 1.61 -10.98 8.00
N PHE A 148 2.27 -10.82 6.85
CA PHE A 148 3.59 -10.19 6.75
C PHE A 148 3.71 -9.36 5.48
N TYR A 149 4.73 -8.51 5.40
CA TYR A 149 4.98 -7.66 4.24
C TYR A 149 6.26 -8.13 3.52
N ARG A 150 6.16 -8.35 2.21
CA ARG A 150 7.30 -8.75 1.38
C ARG A 150 7.10 -8.25 -0.05
N ASP A 151 8.17 -7.76 -0.67
CA ASP A 151 8.20 -7.35 -2.08
C ASP A 151 7.07 -6.38 -2.48
N GLY A 152 6.78 -5.40 -1.62
CA GLY A 152 5.76 -4.40 -1.90
C GLY A 152 4.32 -4.84 -1.60
N LYS A 153 4.11 -6.05 -1.08
CA LYS A 153 2.78 -6.65 -0.88
C LYS A 153 2.59 -7.20 0.53
N PHE A 154 1.36 -7.17 1.00
CA PHE A 154 0.93 -7.90 2.19
C PHE A 154 0.62 -9.34 1.82
N MET A 155 1.14 -10.28 2.59
CA MET A 155 1.06 -11.70 2.34
C MET A 155 0.38 -12.40 3.51
N ILE A 156 -0.53 -13.33 3.19
CA ILE A 156 -1.23 -14.14 4.17
C ILE A 156 -1.07 -15.62 3.85
N ASN A 157 -0.65 -16.41 4.83
CA ASN A 157 -0.69 -17.87 4.73
C ASN A 157 -1.02 -18.53 6.06
N GLY A 158 -1.48 -19.78 5.99
CA GLY A 158 -1.65 -20.66 7.15
C GLY A 158 -0.50 -21.64 7.24
N ARG A 159 -0.21 -22.12 8.45
CA ARG A 159 0.86 -23.08 8.72
C ARG A 159 0.32 -24.42 9.23
N ASP A 160 1.01 -25.51 8.91
CA ASP A 160 0.70 -26.85 9.47
C ASP A 160 1.36 -27.06 10.84
N ASP A 161 1.34 -28.31 11.33
CA ASP A 161 1.96 -28.72 12.60
C ASP A 161 3.49 -28.60 12.61
N ARG A 162 4.12 -28.52 11.43
CA ARG A 162 5.58 -28.35 11.25
C ARG A 162 5.95 -26.95 10.81
N SER A 163 4.99 -26.03 10.81
CA SER A 163 5.11 -24.66 10.32
C SER A 163 5.39 -24.53 8.82
N TYR A 164 5.09 -25.54 8.01
CA TYR A 164 5.11 -25.41 6.56
C TYR A 164 3.89 -24.64 6.08
N VAL A 165 4.07 -23.88 4.99
CA VAL A 165 2.98 -23.14 4.35
C VAL A 165 1.93 -24.14 3.86
N MET A 166 0.70 -24.02 4.36
CA MET A 166 -0.44 -24.77 3.88
C MET A 166 -1.14 -24.01 2.74
N GLY A 167 -1.21 -24.65 1.58
CA GLY A 167 -1.85 -24.07 0.39
C GLY A 167 -1.07 -22.90 -0.19
N ASN A 168 -1.79 -21.97 -0.83
CA ASN A 168 -1.18 -20.81 -1.47
C ASN A 168 -1.11 -19.62 -0.51
N THR A 169 0.00 -18.89 -0.56
CA THR A 169 0.08 -17.54 0.01
C THR A 169 -0.79 -16.60 -0.82
N ILE A 170 -1.66 -15.84 -0.16
CA ILE A 170 -2.47 -14.80 -0.80
C ILE A 170 -1.75 -13.47 -0.68
N GLU A 171 -1.76 -12.69 -1.74
CA GLU A 171 -1.08 -11.40 -1.83
C GLU A 171 -2.08 -10.26 -1.98
N PHE A 172 -1.80 -9.13 -1.33
CA PHE A 172 -2.60 -7.93 -1.36
C PHE A 172 -1.70 -6.70 -1.54
N THR A 173 -2.14 -5.76 -2.37
CA THR A 173 -1.48 -4.46 -2.53
C THR A 173 -1.97 -3.45 -1.47
N SER A 174 -3.16 -3.62 -0.93
CA SER A 174 -3.76 -2.79 0.12
C SER A 174 -3.64 -3.45 1.49
N PHE A 175 -3.26 -2.67 2.50
CA PHE A 175 -3.28 -3.12 3.89
C PHE A 175 -4.70 -3.45 4.35
N GLU A 176 -5.69 -2.62 3.99
CA GLU A 176 -7.06 -2.78 4.48
C GLU A 176 -7.66 -4.12 4.02
N ASP A 177 -7.43 -4.47 2.75
CA ASP A 177 -7.89 -5.75 2.19
C ASP A 177 -7.18 -6.94 2.86
N ALA A 178 -5.86 -6.83 3.09
CA ALA A 178 -5.10 -7.85 3.78
C ALA A 178 -5.59 -8.06 5.22
N LYS A 179 -5.84 -6.97 5.95
CA LYS A 179 -6.35 -7.01 7.32
C LYS A 179 -7.72 -7.69 7.38
N ILE A 180 -8.65 -7.32 6.51
CA ILE A 180 -9.98 -7.93 6.44
C ILE A 180 -9.86 -9.42 6.16
N ALA A 181 -9.13 -9.80 5.11
CA ALA A 181 -8.94 -11.20 4.73
C ALA A 181 -8.24 -12.03 5.83
N PHE A 182 -7.32 -11.42 6.57
CA PHE A 182 -6.64 -12.05 7.71
C PHE A 182 -7.63 -12.34 8.85
N LEU A 183 -8.43 -11.36 9.25
CA LEU A 183 -9.43 -11.51 10.32
C LEU A 183 -10.51 -12.53 9.95
N GLU A 184 -10.98 -12.54 8.70
CA GLU A 184 -11.94 -13.54 8.21
C GLU A 184 -11.39 -14.97 8.30
N ARG A 185 -10.09 -15.18 8.05
CA ARG A 185 -9.45 -16.48 8.21
C ARG A 185 -9.44 -16.94 9.67
N LEU A 186 -9.15 -16.03 10.60
CA LEU A 186 -9.21 -16.32 12.03
C LEU A 186 -10.64 -16.71 12.45
N GLU A 187 -11.65 -15.96 11.98
CA GLU A 187 -13.05 -16.24 12.29
C GLU A 187 -13.51 -17.59 11.73
N HIS A 188 -13.17 -17.90 10.48
CA HIS A 188 -13.46 -19.20 9.88
C HIS A 188 -12.77 -20.35 10.63
N PHE A 189 -11.54 -20.11 11.12
CA PHE A 189 -10.82 -21.09 11.92
C PHE A 189 -11.49 -21.36 13.27
N VAL A 190 -12.03 -20.32 13.92
CA VAL A 190 -12.85 -20.46 15.13
C VAL A 190 -14.08 -21.32 14.86
N LYS A 191 -14.89 -20.95 13.87
CA LYS A 191 -16.11 -21.69 13.50
C LYS A 191 -15.80 -23.16 13.17
N SER A 192 -14.69 -23.42 12.48
CA SER A 192 -14.25 -24.78 12.14
C SER A 192 -13.89 -25.61 13.38
N ASN A 193 -13.16 -25.04 14.34
CA ASN A 193 -12.77 -25.76 15.55
C ASN A 193 -13.94 -25.96 16.53
N GLN A 194 -14.84 -24.97 16.66
CA GLN A 194 -16.09 -25.14 17.40
C GLN A 194 -16.93 -26.30 16.83
N PHE A 195 -17.04 -26.39 15.50
CA PHE A 195 -17.71 -27.51 14.85
C PHE A 195 -17.03 -28.85 15.15
N LYS A 196 -15.69 -28.91 15.12
CA LYS A 196 -14.94 -30.13 15.47
C LYS A 196 -15.24 -30.60 16.89
N VAL A 197 -15.25 -29.69 17.86
CA VAL A 197 -15.59 -30.01 19.26
C VAL A 197 -17.02 -30.56 19.34
N LYS A 198 -17.99 -29.92 18.67
CA LYS A 198 -19.39 -30.40 18.63
C LYS A 198 -19.53 -31.83 18.09
N ILE A 199 -18.69 -32.25 17.15
CA ILE A 199 -18.70 -33.62 16.60
C ILE A 199 -17.73 -34.58 17.32
N GLY A 200 -17.20 -34.21 18.49
CA GLY A 200 -16.32 -35.03 19.30
C GLY A 200 -14.89 -35.17 18.76
N LYS A 201 -14.47 -34.33 17.82
CA LYS A 201 -13.09 -34.27 17.32
C LYS A 201 -12.25 -33.30 18.15
N LYS A 202 -10.96 -33.62 18.29
CA LYS A 202 -10.00 -32.74 18.97
C LYS A 202 -9.60 -31.56 18.07
N PRO A 203 -9.58 -30.33 18.59
CA PRO A 203 -9.00 -29.17 17.89
C PRO A 203 -7.48 -29.30 17.79
N TYR A 204 -6.86 -28.46 16.95
CA TYR A 204 -5.42 -28.51 16.68
C TYR A 204 -4.55 -28.10 17.88
N TYR A 205 -5.04 -27.16 18.70
CA TYR A 205 -4.42 -26.70 19.94
C TYR A 205 -5.53 -26.27 20.92
N SER A 206 -5.18 -25.96 22.17
CA SER A 206 -6.15 -25.49 23.17
C SER A 206 -6.38 -23.98 23.02
N SER A 207 -7.65 -23.56 23.02
CA SER A 207 -8.07 -22.16 23.07
C SER A 207 -9.44 -22.08 23.72
N SER A 208 -9.71 -21.00 24.44
CA SER A 208 -11.01 -20.73 25.06
C SER A 208 -12.14 -20.55 24.05
N LEU A 209 -11.81 -20.28 22.77
CA LEU A 209 -12.79 -20.00 21.72
C LEU A 209 -13.49 -21.25 21.18
N TRP A 210 -13.00 -22.45 21.50
CA TRP A 210 -13.57 -23.69 20.99
C TRP A 210 -14.86 -24.09 21.70
N ASP A 211 -14.94 -23.76 22.99
CA ASP A 211 -16.00 -24.22 23.89
C ASP A 211 -17.18 -23.22 23.94
N ASP A 212 -16.93 -21.94 23.62
CA ASP A 212 -17.97 -20.89 23.50
C ASP A 212 -18.68 -20.98 22.14
N ALA A 213 -19.50 -22.01 21.98
CA ALA A 213 -20.57 -21.98 20.99
C ALA A 213 -21.79 -21.31 21.64
N THR A 214 -21.87 -19.98 21.63
CA THR A 214 -23.16 -19.32 21.81
C THR A 214 -24.10 -19.83 20.71
N GLU A 215 -25.14 -20.56 21.11
CA GLU A 215 -26.24 -21.03 20.27
C GLU A 215 -26.96 -19.88 19.57
#